data_AF-A0A432FA78-F1
#
_entry.id   AF-A0A432FA78-F1
#
_cell.length_a   1.000
_cell.length_b   1.000
_cell.length_c   1.000
_cell.angle_alpha   90.00
_cell.angle_beta   90.00
_cell.angle_gamma   90.00
#
_symmetry.space_group_name_H-M   'P 1'
#
loop_
_entity.id
_entity.type
_entity.pdbx_description
1 polymer ?
#
loop_
_entity_poly.entity_id
_entity_poly.type
_entity_poly.pdbx_seq_one_letter_code
_entity_poly.pdbx_strand_id
1 'polypeptide(L)'
;MKKPLLEVKNLTVKRGGKTVLQNFNLSLVWGEKLVLAGANGVGKTTFAETVLGFLPFEGEIFFSGKPIRDKEDFRYLRRKVGYVFQNPDDQLFMPTVREELSFGPENLGLPPEEIEERIKRVALKLGIKKLLDKSVFELSYGQKRLVSIACVLTMEPELLILDEPTNGLDRENWERVANFLKKTEKAVLVITHDKELINYLKWKVIYLSELNFVSSLKTFLL
;
A
#
# COMPACT_ATOMS: atom_id res chain seq x y z
N MET A 1 11.39 12.07 20.21
CA MET A 1 11.36 11.32 18.94
C MET A 1 9.91 10.97 18.62
N LYS A 2 9.45 11.10 17.37
CA LYS A 2 8.08 10.71 16.98
C LYS A 2 7.95 9.19 17.09
N LYS A 3 6.87 8.68 17.69
CA LYS A 3 6.63 7.23 17.82
C LYS A 3 6.36 6.61 16.43
N PRO A 4 6.98 5.48 16.08
CA PRO A 4 6.75 4.81 14.81
C PRO A 4 5.32 4.26 14.71
N LEU A 5 4.73 4.39 13.52
CA LEU A 5 3.48 3.74 13.14
C LEU A 5 3.76 2.31 12.69
N LEU A 6 4.78 2.09 11.87
CA LEU A 6 5.29 0.77 11.50
C LEU A 6 6.79 0.73 11.81
N GLU A 7 7.22 -0.31 12.52
CA GLU A 7 8.63 -0.57 12.77
C GLU A 7 8.93 -2.04 12.49
N VAL A 8 9.99 -2.28 11.74
CA VAL A 8 10.46 -3.61 11.35
C VAL A 8 11.93 -3.71 11.76
N LYS A 9 12.26 -4.73 12.54
CA LYS A 9 13.61 -4.95 13.08
C LYS A 9 14.17 -6.31 12.65
N ASN A 10 15.36 -6.28 12.06
CA ASN A 10 16.13 -7.45 11.66
C ASN A 10 15.33 -8.49 10.84
N LEU A 11 14.44 -8.01 9.95
CA LEU A 11 13.54 -8.86 9.20
C LEU A 11 14.29 -9.73 8.20
N THR A 12 14.13 -11.04 8.33
CA THR A 12 14.66 -12.03 7.39
C THR A 12 13.52 -12.87 6.84
N VAL A 13 13.43 -13.00 5.51
CA VAL A 13 12.32 -13.66 4.81
C VAL A 13 12.87 -14.59 3.74
N LYS A 14 12.32 -15.80 3.70
CA LYS A 14 12.65 -16.81 2.69
C LYS A 14 11.44 -17.09 1.78
N ARG A 15 11.66 -17.19 0.47
CA ARG A 15 10.66 -17.69 -0.50
C ARG A 15 11.29 -18.78 -1.36
N GLY A 16 10.61 -19.91 -1.51
CA GLY A 16 11.12 -21.04 -2.29
C GLY A 16 12.51 -21.53 -1.84
N GLY A 17 12.78 -21.49 -0.53
CA GLY A 17 14.07 -21.88 0.06
C GLY A 17 15.19 -20.84 -0.06
N LYS A 18 14.99 -19.73 -0.79
CA LYS A 18 15.98 -18.66 -0.94
C LYS A 18 15.67 -17.49 -0.01
N THR A 19 16.70 -16.95 0.64
CA THR A 19 16.60 -15.71 1.42
C THR A 19 16.41 -14.53 0.47
N VAL A 20 15.29 -13.81 0.63
CA VAL A 20 14.93 -12.64 -0.19
C VAL A 20 15.19 -11.34 0.57
N LEU A 21 14.92 -11.33 1.88
CA LEU A 21 15.25 -10.25 2.81
C LEU A 21 16.10 -10.83 3.94
N GLN A 22 17.07 -10.08 4.43
CA GLN A 22 18.04 -10.51 5.44
C GLN A 22 18.40 -9.32 6.34
N ASN A 23 18.10 -9.41 7.63
CA ASN A 23 18.37 -8.34 8.60
C ASN A 23 17.84 -6.95 8.16
N PHE A 24 16.70 -6.92 7.47
CA PHE A 24 16.14 -5.67 6.95
C PHE A 24 15.46 -4.87 8.08
N ASN A 25 15.71 -3.56 8.11
CA ASN A 25 15.19 -2.65 9.11
C ASN A 25 14.46 -1.49 8.43
N LEU A 26 13.26 -1.16 8.90
CA LEU A 26 12.48 -0.03 8.39
C LEU A 26 11.63 0.56 9.52
N SER A 27 11.58 1.89 9.59
CA SER A 27 10.69 2.60 10.49
C SER A 27 9.96 3.69 9.71
N LEU A 28 8.65 3.79 9.95
CA LEU A 28 7.75 4.76 9.35
C LEU A 28 6.88 5.35 10.46
N VAL A 29 6.91 6.67 10.65
CA VAL A 29 6.10 7.37 11.68
C VAL A 29 4.75 7.84 11.14
N TRP A 30 3.85 8.24 12.05
CA TRP A 30 2.54 8.79 11.67
C TRP A 30 2.65 9.94 10.66
N GLY A 31 1.87 9.84 9.58
CA GLY A 31 1.85 10.80 8.47
C GLY A 31 3.11 10.81 7.60
N GLU A 32 4.12 9.98 7.90
CA GLU A 32 5.31 9.86 7.05
C GLU A 32 4.96 9.21 5.72
N LYS A 33 5.56 9.74 4.66
CA LYS A 33 5.44 9.24 3.30
C LYS A 33 6.81 8.79 2.84
N LEU A 34 6.90 7.52 2.46
CA LEU A 34 8.14 6.82 2.21
C LEU A 34 8.03 6.05 0.89
N VAL A 35 9.14 5.99 0.16
CA VAL A 35 9.29 5.10 -0.99
C VAL A 35 10.26 3.98 -0.62
N LEU A 36 9.86 2.73 -0.84
CA LEU A 36 10.78 1.60 -0.91
C LEU A 36 11.07 1.31 -2.38
N ALA A 37 12.24 1.74 -2.84
CA ALA A 37 12.68 1.61 -4.22
C ALA A 37 13.69 0.48 -4.40
N GLY A 38 13.85 -0.01 -5.62
CA GLY A 38 14.82 -1.06 -5.93
C GLY A 38 14.49 -1.80 -7.23
N ALA A 39 15.42 -2.59 -7.74
CA ALA A 39 15.21 -3.37 -8.95
C ALA A 39 14.04 -4.37 -8.83
N ASN A 40 13.53 -4.85 -9.96
CA ASN A 40 12.53 -5.92 -9.95
C ASN A 40 13.13 -7.20 -9.38
N GLY A 41 12.35 -7.94 -8.59
CA GLY A 41 12.80 -9.19 -7.96
C GLY A 41 13.62 -9.03 -6.67
N VAL A 42 14.00 -7.81 -6.27
CA VAL A 42 14.83 -7.58 -5.07
C VAL A 42 14.11 -7.78 -3.73
N GLY A 43 12.81 -8.10 -3.75
CA GLY A 43 12.05 -8.42 -2.52
C GLY A 43 11.11 -7.33 -2.01
N LYS A 44 10.80 -6.29 -2.78
CA LYS A 44 9.90 -5.21 -2.32
C LYS A 44 8.48 -5.69 -2.03
N THR A 45 7.86 -6.43 -2.95
CA THR A 45 6.55 -7.08 -2.74
C THR A 45 6.59 -8.07 -1.59
N THR A 46 7.66 -8.88 -1.53
CA THR A 46 7.91 -9.79 -0.40
C THR A 46 7.91 -9.07 0.95
N PHE A 47 8.48 -7.85 1.02
CA PHE A 47 8.43 -7.03 2.23
C PHE A 47 6.98 -6.67 2.61
N ALA A 48 6.18 -6.14 1.66
CA ALA A 48 4.78 -5.79 1.93
C ALA A 48 3.95 -7.00 2.38
N GLU A 49 4.06 -8.12 1.67
CA GLU A 49 3.37 -9.37 2.00
C GLU A 49 3.77 -9.87 3.40
N THR A 50 5.05 -9.77 3.75
CA THR A 50 5.55 -10.16 5.07
C THR A 50 5.01 -9.27 6.17
N VAL A 51 5.01 -7.94 5.96
CA VAL A 51 4.46 -6.98 6.94
C VAL A 51 3.00 -7.29 7.26
N LEU A 52 2.23 -7.75 6.28
CA LEU A 52 0.82 -8.12 6.44
C LEU A 52 0.60 -9.55 6.97
N GLY A 53 1.68 -10.29 7.21
CA GLY A 53 1.66 -11.65 7.76
C GLY A 53 1.28 -12.72 6.74
N PHE A 54 1.52 -12.49 5.44
CA PHE A 54 1.26 -13.48 4.38
C PHE A 54 2.43 -14.44 4.17
N LEU A 55 3.60 -14.13 4.71
CA LEU A 55 4.81 -14.94 4.61
C LEU A 55 5.43 -15.16 5.99
N PRO A 56 6.04 -16.32 6.24
CA PRO A 56 6.83 -16.55 7.45
C PRO A 56 8.09 -15.69 7.45
N PHE A 57 8.51 -15.24 8.63
CA PHE A 57 9.67 -14.37 8.80
C PHE A 57 10.39 -14.61 10.13
N GLU A 58 11.64 -14.19 10.18
CA GLU A 58 12.43 -13.99 11.41
C GLU A 58 12.59 -12.49 11.66
N GLY A 59 12.79 -12.08 12.91
CA GLY A 59 12.86 -10.67 13.33
C GLY A 59 11.58 -10.20 14.04
N GLU A 60 11.36 -8.89 14.08
CA GLU A 60 10.23 -8.30 14.81
C GLU A 60 9.50 -7.26 13.96
N ILE A 61 8.17 -7.24 14.07
CA ILE A 61 7.30 -6.21 13.48
C ILE A 61 6.53 -5.57 14.62
N PHE A 62 6.45 -4.24 14.63
CA PHE A 62 5.63 -3.45 15.54
C PHE A 62 4.72 -2.53 14.76
N PHE A 63 3.49 -2.37 15.23
CA PHE A 63 2.53 -1.39 14.71
C PHE A 63 1.99 -0.52 15.83
N SER A 64 2.11 0.80 15.67
CA SER A 64 1.82 1.81 16.70
C SER A 64 2.50 1.50 18.05
N GLY A 65 3.70 0.94 18.00
CA GLY A 65 4.48 0.53 19.18
C GLY A 65 4.08 -0.80 19.84
N LYS A 66 3.09 -1.52 19.29
CA LYS A 66 2.71 -2.86 19.76
C LYS A 66 3.39 -3.93 18.90
N PRO A 67 4.00 -4.97 19.49
CA PRO A 67 4.56 -6.07 18.70
C PRO A 67 3.44 -6.83 17.99
N ILE A 68 3.72 -7.34 16.79
CA ILE A 68 2.82 -8.17 15.98
C ILE A 68 3.40 -9.59 15.98
N ARG A 69 2.75 -10.52 16.68
CA ARG A 69 3.31 -11.86 16.94
C ARG A 69 2.39 -12.99 16.48
N ASP A 70 1.08 -12.81 16.62
CA ASP A 70 0.11 -13.87 16.38
C ASP A 70 -1.01 -13.48 15.41
N LYS A 71 -1.93 -14.42 15.20
CA LYS A 71 -3.06 -14.26 14.25
C LYS A 71 -3.98 -13.10 14.61
N GLU A 72 -4.18 -12.81 15.90
CA GLU A 72 -5.04 -11.71 16.35
C GLU A 72 -4.34 -10.37 16.15
N ASP A 73 -3.05 -10.28 16.43
CA ASP A 73 -2.25 -9.09 16.14
C ASP A 73 -2.25 -8.76 14.63
N PHE A 74 -2.07 -9.77 13.78
CA PHE A 74 -2.14 -9.59 12.33
C PHE A 74 -3.56 -9.23 11.85
N ARG A 75 -4.61 -9.74 12.51
CA ARG A 75 -5.99 -9.31 12.22
C ARG A 75 -6.18 -7.84 12.58
N TYR A 76 -5.68 -7.40 13.74
CA TYR A 76 -5.70 -5.99 14.12
C TYR A 76 -4.94 -5.13 13.11
N LEU A 77 -3.72 -5.53 12.73
CA LEU A 77 -2.89 -4.84 11.76
C LEU A 77 -3.61 -4.66 10.41
N ARG A 78 -4.18 -5.72 9.84
CA ARG A 78 -4.86 -5.68 8.54
C ARG A 78 -6.15 -4.85 8.53
N ARG A 79 -6.74 -4.54 9.69
CA ARG A 79 -7.84 -3.56 9.79
C ARG A 79 -7.33 -2.10 9.73
N LYS A 80 -6.05 -1.88 10.01
CA LYS A 80 -5.42 -0.55 10.09
C LYS A 80 -4.49 -0.25 8.93
N VAL A 81 -4.00 -1.26 8.24
CA VAL A 81 -3.12 -1.15 7.08
C VAL A 81 -3.89 -1.51 5.82
N GLY A 82 -3.97 -0.57 4.89
CA GLY A 82 -4.50 -0.78 3.57
C GLY A 82 -3.41 -1.19 2.59
N TYR A 83 -3.63 -2.24 1.82
CA TYR A 83 -2.67 -2.73 0.83
C TYR A 83 -3.28 -2.75 -0.57
N VAL A 84 -2.66 -2.02 -1.50
CA VAL A 84 -3.01 -2.02 -2.92
C VAL A 84 -2.03 -2.92 -3.65
N PHE A 85 -2.55 -3.99 -4.24
CA PHE A 85 -1.75 -5.02 -4.91
C PHE A 85 -1.11 -4.51 -6.19
N GLN A 86 -0.03 -5.15 -6.61
CA GLN A 86 0.66 -4.83 -7.86
C GLN A 86 -0.27 -5.01 -9.08
N ASN A 87 -1.08 -6.06 -9.12
CA ASN A 87 -2.07 -6.27 -10.17
C ASN A 87 -3.48 -6.02 -9.62
N PRO A 88 -4.25 -5.07 -10.18
CA PRO A 88 -5.62 -4.83 -9.76
C PRO A 88 -6.52 -6.07 -9.90
N ASP A 89 -6.29 -6.93 -10.89
CA ASP A 89 -7.09 -8.14 -11.10
C ASP A 89 -6.92 -9.19 -9.98
N ASP A 90 -5.83 -9.11 -9.20
CA ASP A 90 -5.64 -9.96 -8.03
C ASP A 90 -6.45 -9.45 -6.81
N GLN A 91 -6.99 -8.22 -6.90
CA GLN A 91 -7.69 -7.55 -5.80
C GLN A 91 -9.19 -7.39 -6.04
N LEU A 92 -9.63 -7.17 -7.29
CA LEU A 92 -11.03 -6.87 -7.63
C LEU A 92 -11.79 -8.13 -8.02
N PHE A 93 -12.95 -8.38 -7.39
CA PHE A 93 -13.70 -9.62 -7.60
C PHE A 93 -15.23 -9.50 -7.48
N MET A 94 -15.76 -8.36 -7.03
CA MET A 94 -17.20 -8.10 -6.94
C MET A 94 -17.81 -7.76 -8.29
N PRO A 95 -19.12 -7.97 -8.50
CA PRO A 95 -19.76 -7.65 -9.77
C PRO A 95 -19.63 -6.18 -10.15
N THR A 96 -19.90 -5.26 -9.22
CA THR A 96 -19.88 -3.81 -9.47
C THR A 96 -18.83 -3.06 -8.64
N VAL A 97 -18.43 -1.89 -9.11
CA VAL A 97 -17.50 -1.00 -8.39
C VAL A 97 -18.06 -0.60 -7.02
N ARG A 98 -19.36 -0.35 -6.90
CA ARG A 98 -19.98 0.00 -5.62
C ARG A 98 -19.89 -1.13 -4.62
N GLU A 99 -20.21 -2.36 -5.02
CA GLU A 99 -20.08 -3.55 -4.15
C GLU A 99 -18.62 -3.78 -3.75
N GLU A 100 -17.70 -3.63 -4.70
CA GLU A 100 -16.26 -3.73 -4.46
C GLU A 100 -15.78 -2.71 -3.41
N LEU A 101 -16.23 -1.45 -3.50
CA LEU A 101 -15.91 -0.41 -2.53
C LEU A 101 -16.63 -0.60 -1.18
N SER A 102 -17.73 -1.35 -1.14
CA SER A 102 -18.48 -1.63 0.09
C SER A 102 -17.86 -2.78 0.89
N PHE A 103 -17.23 -3.74 0.20
CA PHE A 103 -16.76 -4.99 0.80
C PHE A 103 -15.84 -4.81 2.02
N GLY A 104 -14.85 -3.93 1.93
CA GLY A 104 -13.93 -3.66 3.05
C GLY A 104 -14.66 -3.08 4.28
N PRO A 105 -15.38 -1.95 4.14
CA PRO A 105 -16.24 -1.39 5.18
C PRO A 105 -17.26 -2.36 5.80
N GLU A 106 -17.92 -3.21 5.01
CA GLU A 106 -18.85 -4.24 5.51
C GLU A 106 -18.15 -5.25 6.42
N ASN A 107 -16.97 -5.72 6.01
CA ASN A 107 -16.15 -6.61 6.83
C ASN A 107 -15.61 -5.95 8.12
N LEU A 108 -15.61 -4.62 8.19
CA LEU A 108 -15.31 -3.87 9.40
C LEU A 108 -16.53 -3.73 10.34
N GLY A 109 -17.74 -4.07 9.86
CA GLY A 109 -18.99 -3.99 10.60
C GLY A 109 -19.63 -2.60 10.59
N LEU A 110 -19.36 -1.80 9.57
CA LEU A 110 -19.88 -0.42 9.48
C LEU A 110 -21.34 -0.38 9.01
N PRO A 111 -22.13 0.60 9.47
CA PRO A 111 -23.52 0.75 9.05
C PRO A 111 -23.62 1.21 7.58
N PRO A 112 -24.66 0.81 6.82
CA PRO A 112 -24.78 1.12 5.39
C PRO A 112 -24.68 2.60 5.03
N GLU A 113 -25.23 3.48 5.87
CA GLU A 113 -25.18 4.94 5.66
C GLU A 113 -23.73 5.47 5.68
N GLU A 114 -22.93 5.01 6.65
CA GLU A 114 -21.51 5.38 6.76
C GLU A 114 -20.70 4.82 5.58
N ILE A 115 -21.02 3.60 5.13
CA ILE A 115 -20.39 2.98 3.96
C ILE A 115 -20.65 3.85 2.72
N GLU A 116 -21.90 4.23 2.46
CA GLU A 116 -22.24 5.05 1.30
C GLU A 116 -21.57 6.44 1.34
N GLU A 117 -21.45 7.05 2.52
CA GLU A 117 -20.70 8.30 2.70
C GLU A 117 -19.21 8.15 2.37
N ARG A 118 -18.59 7.06 2.86
CA ARG A 118 -17.19 6.72 2.57
C ARG A 118 -17.00 6.52 1.06
N ILE A 119 -17.90 5.79 0.40
CA ILE A 119 -17.89 5.57 -1.05
C ILE A 119 -17.95 6.89 -1.81
N LYS A 120 -18.94 7.74 -1.51
CA LYS A 120 -19.11 9.05 -2.18
C LYS A 120 -17.85 9.91 -2.06
N ARG A 121 -17.28 10.00 -0.86
CA ARG A 121 -16.08 10.81 -0.60
C ARG A 121 -14.86 10.29 -1.34
N VAL A 122 -14.62 8.97 -1.32
CA VAL A 122 -13.48 8.35 -2.02
C VAL A 122 -13.66 8.43 -3.53
N ALA A 123 -14.87 8.16 -4.02
CA ALA A 123 -15.18 8.21 -5.45
C ALA A 123 -15.01 9.61 -6.04
N LEU A 124 -15.36 10.66 -5.28
CA LEU A 124 -15.08 12.05 -5.64
C LEU A 124 -13.57 12.32 -5.65
N LYS A 125 -12.85 11.92 -4.58
CA LYS A 125 -11.41 12.16 -4.43
C LYS A 125 -10.58 11.56 -5.56
N LEU A 126 -10.95 10.38 -6.05
CA LEU A 126 -10.27 9.69 -7.14
C LEU A 126 -10.91 9.90 -8.51
N GLY A 127 -12.02 10.65 -8.60
CA GLY A 127 -12.74 10.94 -9.84
C GLY A 127 -13.40 9.72 -10.50
N ILE A 128 -13.81 8.72 -9.72
CA ILE A 128 -14.41 7.46 -10.19
C ILE A 128 -15.94 7.41 -10.00
N LYS A 129 -16.59 8.54 -9.68
CA LYS A 129 -18.05 8.58 -9.44
C LYS A 129 -18.89 7.97 -10.57
N LYS A 130 -18.48 8.18 -11.83
CA LYS A 130 -19.16 7.62 -13.02
C LYS A 130 -18.95 6.11 -13.21
N LEU A 131 -18.10 5.48 -12.40
CA LEU A 131 -17.79 4.06 -12.47
C LEU A 131 -18.56 3.24 -11.44
N LEU A 132 -19.18 3.86 -10.44
CA LEU A 132 -19.75 3.16 -9.27
C LEU A 132 -20.70 2.03 -9.64
N ASP A 133 -21.55 2.24 -10.64
CA ASP A 133 -22.57 1.25 -11.03
C ASP A 133 -22.12 0.41 -12.25
N LYS A 134 -20.85 0.50 -12.66
CA LYS A 134 -20.28 -0.34 -13.72
C LYS A 134 -19.78 -1.66 -13.18
N SER A 135 -19.73 -2.65 -14.07
CA SER A 135 -19.05 -3.91 -13.82
C SER A 135 -17.54 -3.69 -13.65
N VAL A 136 -16.93 -4.30 -12.62
CA VAL A 136 -15.46 -4.20 -12.43
C VAL A 136 -14.69 -4.87 -13.59
N PHE A 137 -15.30 -5.86 -14.24
CA PHE A 137 -14.70 -6.63 -15.31
C PHE A 137 -14.62 -5.88 -16.64
N GLU A 138 -15.43 -4.83 -16.80
CA GLU A 138 -15.47 -3.96 -17.99
C GLU A 138 -14.51 -2.76 -17.90
N LEU A 139 -13.90 -2.55 -16.73
CA LEU A 139 -13.02 -1.41 -16.50
C LEU A 139 -11.70 -1.55 -17.25
N SER A 140 -11.20 -0.43 -17.76
CA SER A 140 -9.81 -0.38 -18.24
C SER A 140 -8.82 -0.62 -17.10
N TYR A 141 -7.59 -1.02 -17.41
CA TYR A 141 -6.57 -1.26 -16.39
C TYR A 141 -6.35 -0.05 -15.46
N GLY A 142 -6.31 1.18 -16.01
CA GLY A 142 -6.18 2.40 -15.23
C GLY A 142 -7.39 2.70 -14.34
N GLN A 143 -8.60 2.38 -14.81
CA GLN A 143 -9.81 2.45 -14.00
C GLN A 143 -9.77 1.44 -12.86
N LYS A 144 -9.38 0.19 -13.14
CA LYS A 144 -9.19 -0.85 -12.11
C LYS A 144 -8.18 -0.43 -11.05
N ARG A 145 -7.07 0.23 -11.44
CA ARG A 145 -6.10 0.80 -10.47
C ARG A 145 -6.72 1.85 -9.56
N LEU A 146 -7.49 2.80 -10.11
CA LEU A 146 -8.15 3.81 -9.28
C LEU A 146 -9.18 3.18 -8.36
N VAL A 147 -9.94 2.19 -8.84
CA VAL A 147 -10.90 1.43 -8.03
C VAL A 147 -10.19 0.65 -6.93
N SER A 148 -9.07 -0.04 -7.21
CA SER A 148 -8.33 -0.80 -6.19
C SER A 148 -7.79 0.08 -5.07
N ILE A 149 -7.31 1.28 -5.39
CA ILE A 149 -6.95 2.30 -4.39
C ILE A 149 -8.19 2.76 -3.63
N ALA A 150 -9.32 2.96 -4.32
CA ALA A 150 -10.57 3.38 -3.69
C ALA A 150 -11.07 2.38 -2.65
N CYS A 151 -11.08 1.08 -2.97
CA CYS A 151 -11.51 0.01 -2.05
C CYS A 151 -10.74 0.10 -0.74
N VAL A 152 -9.42 0.22 -0.82
CA VAL A 152 -8.56 0.36 0.36
C VAL A 152 -8.83 1.65 1.13
N LEU A 153 -9.12 2.76 0.45
CA LEU A 153 -9.41 4.03 1.10
C LEU A 153 -10.75 4.08 1.83
N THR A 154 -11.76 3.33 1.37
CA THR A 154 -13.06 3.27 2.06
C THR A 154 -12.96 2.68 3.47
N MET A 155 -11.95 1.83 3.71
CA MET A 155 -11.64 1.28 5.03
C MET A 155 -10.99 2.30 5.99
N GLU A 156 -10.63 3.49 5.51
CA GLU A 156 -9.92 4.53 6.27
C GLU A 156 -8.64 4.07 7.00
N PRO A 157 -7.70 3.39 6.32
CA PRO A 157 -6.52 2.85 6.98
C PRO A 157 -5.60 3.95 7.54
N GLU A 158 -4.86 3.62 8.59
CA GLU A 158 -3.84 4.48 9.19
C GLU A 158 -2.56 4.53 8.34
N LEU A 159 -2.23 3.40 7.68
CA LEU A 159 -1.12 3.25 6.75
C LEU A 159 -1.61 2.72 5.41
N LEU A 160 -1.19 3.34 4.31
CA LEU A 160 -1.35 2.82 2.96
C LEU A 160 -0.03 2.22 2.48
N ILE A 161 -0.07 0.97 2.02
CA ILE A 161 1.01 0.34 1.27
C ILE A 161 0.52 0.18 -0.17
N LEU A 162 1.25 0.73 -1.14
CA LEU A 162 0.91 0.59 -2.55
C LEU A 162 2.06 -0.04 -3.31
N ASP A 163 1.83 -1.18 -3.95
CA ASP A 163 2.82 -1.87 -4.77
C ASP A 163 2.65 -1.49 -6.24
N GLU A 164 3.68 -0.86 -6.81
CA GLU A 164 3.75 -0.32 -8.17
C GLU A 164 2.48 0.45 -8.60
N PRO A 165 2.06 1.49 -7.86
CA PRO A 165 0.75 2.13 -8.02
C PRO A 165 0.54 2.82 -9.38
N THR A 166 1.62 3.15 -10.09
CA THR A 166 1.60 3.86 -11.37
C THR A 166 1.94 2.98 -12.57
N ASN A 167 2.29 1.72 -12.35
CA ASN A 167 2.72 0.84 -13.42
C ASN A 167 1.55 0.56 -14.38
N GLY A 168 1.82 0.60 -15.70
CA GLY A 168 0.83 0.33 -16.75
C GLY A 168 -0.26 1.40 -16.91
N LEU A 169 -0.13 2.58 -16.29
CA LEU A 169 -1.10 3.67 -16.42
C LEU A 169 -0.79 4.57 -17.63
N ASP A 170 -1.86 5.05 -18.27
CA ASP A 170 -1.76 6.22 -19.15
C ASP A 170 -1.43 7.49 -18.35
N ARG A 171 -1.09 8.56 -19.06
CA ARG A 171 -0.66 9.82 -18.44
C ARG A 171 -1.72 10.41 -17.50
N GLU A 172 -2.98 10.38 -17.89
CA GLU A 172 -4.07 10.97 -17.11
C GLU A 172 -4.23 10.22 -15.77
N ASN A 173 -4.32 8.90 -15.81
CA ASN A 173 -4.46 8.08 -14.61
C ASN A 173 -3.21 8.10 -13.74
N TRP A 174 -2.02 8.14 -14.35
CA TRP A 174 -0.76 8.34 -13.65
C TRP A 174 -0.79 9.64 -12.83
N GLU A 175 -1.17 10.76 -13.46
CA GLU A 175 -1.25 12.06 -12.79
C GLU A 175 -2.29 12.05 -11.67
N ARG A 176 -3.43 11.39 -11.86
CA ARG A 176 -4.47 11.26 -10.82
C ARG A 176 -3.94 10.53 -9.59
N VAL A 177 -3.27 9.39 -9.79
CA VAL A 177 -2.67 8.60 -8.69
C VAL A 177 -1.54 9.40 -8.01
N ALA A 178 -0.64 9.99 -8.78
CA ALA A 178 0.48 10.77 -8.25
C ALA A 178 0.00 12.01 -7.46
N ASN A 179 -1.00 12.73 -7.98
CA ASN A 179 -1.63 13.86 -7.27
C ASN A 179 -2.32 13.43 -5.97
N PHE A 180 -3.04 12.30 -6.01
CA PHE A 180 -3.65 11.71 -4.81
C PHE A 180 -2.59 11.42 -3.74
N LEU A 181 -1.51 10.72 -4.12
CA LEU A 181 -0.40 10.39 -3.23
C LEU A 181 0.22 11.65 -2.63
N LYS A 182 0.49 12.67 -3.47
CA LYS A 182 1.08 13.94 -3.02
C LYS A 182 0.22 14.66 -1.97
N LYS A 183 -1.10 14.66 -2.16
CA LYS A 183 -2.06 15.40 -1.32
C LYS A 183 -2.58 14.63 -0.09
N THR A 184 -2.46 13.30 -0.04
CA THR A 184 -2.99 12.53 1.09
C THR A 184 -2.26 12.86 2.39
N GLU A 185 -2.96 12.94 3.52
CA GLU A 185 -2.35 13.17 4.84
C GLU A 185 -2.05 11.86 5.59
N LYS A 186 -2.48 10.73 5.02
CA LYS A 186 -2.22 9.40 5.58
C LYS A 186 -0.73 9.08 5.54
N ALA A 187 -0.31 8.18 6.42
CA ALA A 187 0.98 7.54 6.29
C ALA A 187 1.00 6.67 5.02
N VAL A 188 2.07 6.72 4.24
CA VAL A 188 2.16 6.01 2.96
C VAL A 188 3.52 5.35 2.80
N LEU A 189 3.51 4.09 2.39
CA LEU A 189 4.64 3.38 1.82
C LEU A 189 4.32 3.06 0.35
N VAL A 190 5.02 3.72 -0.57
CA VAL A 190 5.00 3.35 -1.99
C VAL A 190 6.15 2.40 -2.26
N ILE A 191 5.84 1.25 -2.84
CA ILE A 191 6.83 0.32 -3.38
C ILE A 191 6.88 0.55 -4.87
N THR A 192 8.06 0.92 -5.41
CA THR A 192 8.17 1.11 -6.85
C THR A 192 9.60 1.09 -7.37
N HIS A 193 9.77 0.89 -8.67
CA HIS A 193 11.00 1.20 -9.41
C HIS A 193 10.83 2.39 -10.38
N ASP A 194 9.66 3.01 -10.42
CA ASP A 194 9.31 4.14 -11.27
C ASP A 194 10.05 5.42 -10.81
N LYS A 195 11.10 5.79 -11.55
CA LYS A 195 11.89 7.00 -11.29
C LYS A 195 11.07 8.27 -11.47
N GLU A 196 10.10 8.27 -12.38
CA GLU A 196 9.25 9.45 -12.61
C GLU A 196 8.38 9.71 -11.39
N LEU A 197 7.75 8.66 -10.84
CA LEU A 197 6.95 8.78 -9.62
C LEU A 197 7.81 9.23 -8.44
N ILE A 198 8.99 8.63 -8.26
CA ILE A 198 9.94 9.00 -7.19
C ILE A 198 10.28 10.49 -7.26
N ASN A 199 10.66 10.97 -8.45
CA ASN A 199 11.02 12.37 -8.68
C ASN A 199 9.83 13.32 -8.50
N TYR A 200 8.63 12.89 -8.88
CA TYR A 200 7.41 13.68 -8.73
C TYR A 200 6.98 13.86 -7.26
N LEU A 201 7.08 12.77 -6.47
CA LEU A 201 6.69 12.74 -5.07
C LEU A 201 7.67 13.51 -4.18
N LYS A 202 8.97 13.43 -4.47
CA LYS A 202 10.06 14.02 -3.64
C LYS A 202 9.99 13.58 -2.17
N TRP A 203 9.62 12.32 -1.94
CA TRP A 203 9.58 11.73 -0.61
C TRP A 203 10.94 11.12 -0.25
N LYS A 204 11.09 10.76 1.02
CA LYS A 204 12.23 9.96 1.47
C LYS A 204 12.19 8.61 0.74
N VAL A 205 13.35 8.13 0.30
CA VAL A 205 13.51 6.87 -0.42
C VAL A 205 14.44 5.95 0.35
N ILE A 206 14.06 4.68 0.49
CA ILE A 206 14.92 3.58 0.93
C ILE A 206 15.15 2.68 -0.28
N TYR A 207 16.41 2.44 -0.63
CA TYR A 207 16.76 1.53 -1.71
C TYR A 207 17.03 0.13 -1.18
N LEU A 208 16.29 -0.84 -1.70
CA LEU A 208 16.49 -2.26 -1.47
C LEU A 208 17.41 -2.82 -2.57
N SER A 209 18.49 -3.48 -2.15
CA SER A 209 19.52 -4.09 -2.99
C SER A 209 19.62 -5.60 -2.74
N GLU A 210 20.15 -6.35 -3.71
CA GLU A 210 20.38 -7.79 -3.53
C GLU A 210 21.33 -8.01 -2.33
N LEU A 211 20.89 -8.80 -1.33
CA LEU A 211 21.60 -9.18 -0.10
C LEU A 211 21.87 -8.07 0.95
N ASN A 212 21.00 -7.06 1.07
CA ASN A 212 20.91 -6.15 2.23
C ASN A 212 22.19 -5.38 2.59
N PHE A 213 22.61 -4.50 1.70
CA PHE A 213 23.21 -3.25 2.16
C PHE A 213 22.19 -2.13 2.03
N VAL A 214 21.52 -1.82 3.15
CA VAL A 214 20.78 -0.56 3.30
C VAL A 214 21.81 0.56 3.23
N SER A 215 21.99 1.14 2.04
CA SER A 215 22.44 2.51 1.98
C SER A 215 21.21 3.36 2.31
N SER A 216 21.16 3.90 3.52
CA SER A 216 20.32 5.08 3.76
C SER A 216 20.94 6.22 2.95
N LEU A 217 20.71 6.23 1.64
CA LEU A 217 21.18 7.32 0.79
C LEU A 217 20.43 8.58 1.25
N LYS A 218 21.24 9.54 1.69
CA LYS A 218 20.82 10.92 1.96
C LYS A 218 19.89 11.37 0.84
N THR A 219 18.84 12.07 1.24
CA THR A 219 17.97 12.88 0.38
C THR A 219 18.75 13.48 -0.79
N PHE A 220 18.69 12.86 -1.96
CA PHE A 220 19.08 13.54 -3.18
C PHE A 220 17.88 14.41 -3.57
N LEU A 221 17.93 15.67 -3.13
CA LEU A 221 17.29 16.73 -3.88
C LEU A 221 18.03 16.77 -5.23
N LEU A 222 17.47 16.10 -6.23
CA LEU A 222 17.72 16.44 -7.63
C LEU A 222 16.99 17.74 -7.95
#